data_AF-A0A6A8MBN4-F1
#
_entry.id   AF-A0A6A8MBN4-F1
#
_cell.length_a   1.000
_cell.length_b   1.000
_cell.length_c   1.000
_cell.angle_alpha   90.00
_cell.angle_beta   90.00
_cell.angle_gamma   90.00
#
_symmetry.space_group_name_H-M   'P 1'
#
loop_
_entity.id
_entity.type
_entity.pdbx_description
1 polymer ?
#
loop_
_entity_poly.entity_id
_entity_poly.type
_entity_poly.pdbx_seq_one_letter_code
_entity_poly.pdbx_strand_id
1 'polypeptide(L)'
;MNNSAKRKQTLNVTITAVFTAILLLEAFIPNIGNITIFPGLPTITIIPLTVAVYACLMGPKAGAGFGLAWGLTSLIRAYAAPNSLVTILLFQNPVICLLPRVLAGYLAGLIILPFKKQTKTDKGLIAGYTLSGLTASIANTLLVILLSAVFYWNDPGKLLGALGQSGSSKSLLIVLLTALGASGTVEALFSGIVTPIVAAPLSHRLKRR
;
A
#
# COMPACT_ATOMS: atom_id res chain seq x y z
N MET A 1 26.30 24.61 -0.11
CA MET A 1 25.53 23.62 -0.90
C MET A 1 25.51 24.04 -2.36
N ASN A 2 25.96 23.17 -3.25
CA ASN A 2 26.04 23.41 -4.70
C ASN A 2 24.63 23.58 -5.32
N ASN A 3 24.47 24.41 -6.37
CA ASN A 3 23.15 24.73 -6.96
C ASN A 3 22.39 23.50 -7.46
N SER A 4 23.12 22.49 -7.98
CA SER A 4 22.54 21.20 -8.39
C SER A 4 21.94 20.40 -7.23
N ALA A 5 22.62 20.39 -6.07
CA ALA A 5 22.13 19.69 -4.88
C ALA A 5 20.85 20.34 -4.32
N LYS A 6 20.80 21.68 -4.31
CA LYS A 6 19.58 22.42 -3.93
C LYS A 6 18.42 22.09 -4.86
N ARG A 7 18.63 22.12 -6.18
CA ARG A 7 17.59 21.80 -7.18
C ARG A 7 17.03 20.39 -7.02
N LYS A 8 17.90 19.39 -6.76
CA LYS A 8 17.49 18.01 -6.50
C LYS A 8 16.68 17.88 -5.20
N GLN A 9 17.09 18.58 -4.14
CA GLN A 9 16.35 18.60 -2.89
C GLN A 9 14.96 19.22 -3.06
N THR A 10 14.87 20.38 -3.73
CA THR A 10 13.59 21.01 -4.04
C THR A 10 12.68 20.06 -4.84
N LEU A 11 13.21 19.41 -5.88
CA LEU A 11 12.46 18.44 -6.68
C LEU A 11 11.91 17.28 -5.84
N ASN A 12 12.74 16.70 -4.97
CA ASN A 12 12.32 15.60 -4.10
C ASN A 12 11.20 16.06 -3.15
N VAL A 13 11.34 17.24 -2.53
CA VAL A 13 10.30 17.81 -1.66
C VAL A 13 9.00 18.03 -2.44
N THR A 14 9.07 18.57 -3.65
CA THR A 14 7.90 18.77 -4.51
C THR A 14 7.23 17.44 -4.88
N ILE A 15 8.00 16.41 -5.25
CA ILE A 15 7.44 15.09 -5.56
C ILE A 15 6.76 14.52 -4.32
N THR A 16 7.43 14.54 -3.16
CA THR A 16 6.84 14.08 -1.89
C THR A 16 5.55 14.84 -1.56
N ALA A 17 5.51 16.16 -1.74
CA ALA A 17 4.32 16.96 -1.49
C ALA A 17 3.16 16.57 -2.42
N VAL A 18 3.42 16.41 -3.73
CA VAL A 18 2.40 16.01 -4.71
C VAL A 18 1.86 14.61 -4.39
N PHE A 19 2.74 13.64 -4.13
CA PHE A 19 2.29 12.29 -3.75
C PHE A 19 1.53 12.28 -2.43
N THR A 20 1.93 13.11 -1.47
CA THR A 20 1.20 13.23 -0.19
C THR A 20 -0.18 13.83 -0.40
N ALA A 21 -0.31 14.84 -1.26
CA ALA A 21 -1.62 15.39 -1.63
C ALA A 21 -2.50 14.33 -2.31
N ILE A 22 -1.94 13.54 -3.24
CA ILE A 22 -2.66 12.42 -3.87
C ILE A 22 -3.11 11.41 -2.82
N LEU A 23 -2.23 11.01 -1.91
CA LEU A 23 -2.55 10.08 -0.82
C LEU A 23 -3.71 10.58 0.04
N LEU A 24 -3.73 11.87 0.38
CA LEU A 24 -4.83 12.47 1.15
C LEU A 24 -6.14 12.48 0.35
N LEU A 25 -6.09 12.80 -0.94
CA LEU A 25 -7.27 12.73 -1.81
C LEU A 25 -7.81 11.29 -1.89
N GLU A 26 -6.94 10.31 -2.10
CA GLU A 26 -7.29 8.89 -2.11
C GLU A 26 -7.87 8.42 -0.76
N ALA A 27 -7.31 8.92 0.34
CA ALA A 27 -7.76 8.52 1.67
C ALA A 27 -9.13 9.11 2.03
N PHE A 28 -9.42 10.36 1.68
CA PHE A 28 -10.63 11.06 2.14
C PHE A 28 -11.77 11.13 1.12
N ILE A 29 -11.50 10.94 -0.17
CA ILE A 29 -12.53 11.03 -1.21
C ILE A 29 -12.94 9.61 -1.67
N PRO A 30 -14.19 9.17 -1.37
CA PRO A 30 -14.74 7.93 -1.90
C PRO A 30 -14.74 7.96 -3.44
N ASN A 31 -14.49 6.82 -4.09
CA ASN A 31 -14.32 6.65 -5.55
C ASN A 31 -12.98 7.08 -6.17
N ILE A 32 -12.12 7.82 -5.45
CA ILE A 32 -10.74 8.09 -5.90
C ILE A 32 -9.80 7.03 -5.34
N GLY A 33 -9.76 6.82 -4.02
CA GLY A 33 -8.87 5.83 -3.42
C GLY A 33 -9.38 4.40 -3.51
N ASN A 34 -10.67 4.21 -3.80
CA ASN A 34 -11.34 2.92 -3.82
C ASN A 34 -12.16 2.81 -5.11
N ILE A 35 -11.84 1.86 -5.98
CA ILE A 35 -12.62 1.59 -7.20
C ILE A 35 -13.39 0.28 -7.01
N THR A 36 -14.70 0.33 -7.18
CA THR A 36 -15.55 -0.85 -7.31
C THR A 36 -15.74 -1.12 -8.80
N ILE A 37 -14.91 -1.99 -9.38
CA ILE A 37 -14.90 -2.26 -10.83
C ILE A 37 -16.15 -3.07 -11.24
N PHE A 38 -16.66 -3.94 -10.36
CA PHE A 38 -17.85 -4.74 -10.61
C PHE A 38 -18.78 -4.80 -9.39
N PRO A 39 -20.11 -4.67 -9.56
CA PRO A 39 -21.07 -4.96 -8.50
C PRO A 39 -20.91 -6.44 -8.10
N GLY A 40 -20.50 -6.69 -6.85
CA GLY A 40 -20.28 -8.04 -6.31
C GLY A 40 -18.82 -8.48 -6.19
N LEU A 41 -17.85 -7.70 -6.69
CA LEU A 41 -16.43 -7.91 -6.37
C LEU A 41 -16.00 -7.06 -5.16
N PRO A 42 -14.96 -7.48 -4.41
CA PRO A 42 -14.44 -6.69 -3.31
C PRO A 42 -13.89 -5.33 -3.79
N THR A 43 -14.10 -4.28 -3.01
CA THR A 43 -13.56 -2.94 -3.28
C THR A 43 -12.03 -2.98 -3.34
N ILE A 44 -11.46 -2.41 -4.39
CA ILE A 44 -10.01 -2.36 -4.63
C ILE A 44 -9.49 -1.00 -4.22
N THR A 45 -8.46 -0.98 -3.38
CA THR A 45 -7.78 0.26 -2.95
C THR A 45 -6.67 0.62 -3.95
N ILE A 46 -6.59 1.88 -4.37
CA ILE A 46 -5.51 2.40 -5.24
C ILE A 46 -4.26 2.77 -4.44
N ILE A 47 -4.38 3.05 -3.14
CA ILE A 47 -3.27 3.53 -2.31
C ILE A 47 -2.01 2.63 -2.33
N PRO A 48 -2.10 1.28 -2.31
CA PRO A 48 -0.92 0.43 -2.46
C PRO A 48 -0.12 0.71 -3.75
N LEU A 49 -0.80 1.05 -4.85
CA LEU A 49 -0.17 1.46 -6.10
C LEU A 49 0.57 2.79 -5.93
N THR A 50 -0.05 3.83 -5.34
CA THR A 50 0.62 5.14 -5.20
C THR A 50 1.83 5.06 -4.28
N VAL A 51 1.75 4.27 -3.22
CA VAL A 51 2.88 3.95 -2.33
C VAL A 51 3.99 3.24 -3.10
N ALA A 52 3.66 2.24 -3.93
CA ALA A 52 4.63 1.52 -4.75
C ALA A 52 5.33 2.44 -5.76
N VAL A 53 4.58 3.28 -6.47
CA VAL A 53 5.13 4.25 -7.42
C VAL A 53 6.04 5.24 -6.71
N TYR A 54 5.61 5.80 -5.58
CA TYR A 54 6.44 6.74 -4.81
C TYR A 54 7.74 6.10 -4.32
N ALA A 55 7.65 4.89 -3.75
CA ALA A 55 8.81 4.12 -3.30
C ALA A 55 9.74 3.76 -4.47
N CYS A 56 9.17 3.45 -5.64
CA CYS A 56 9.92 3.23 -6.87
C CYS A 56 10.71 4.47 -7.29
N LEU A 57 10.21 5.68 -7.08
CA LEU A 57 10.88 6.91 -7.49
C LEU A 57 11.92 7.36 -6.46
N MET A 58 11.53 7.44 -5.19
CA MET A 58 12.31 8.05 -4.11
C MET A 58 13.16 7.04 -3.31
N GLY A 59 12.90 5.74 -3.45
CA GLY A 59 13.64 4.67 -2.79
C GLY A 59 13.01 4.18 -1.47
N PRO A 60 13.62 3.18 -0.82
CA PRO A 60 13.01 2.43 0.29
C PRO A 60 12.76 3.27 1.55
N LYS A 61 13.70 4.14 1.94
CA LYS A 61 13.54 4.99 3.13
C LYS A 61 12.39 5.98 2.97
N ALA A 62 12.29 6.59 1.79
CA ALA A 62 11.18 7.47 1.46
C ALA A 62 9.87 6.68 1.39
N GLY A 63 9.87 5.50 0.76
CA GLY A 63 8.72 4.59 0.71
C GLY A 63 8.20 4.22 2.11
N ALA A 64 9.10 3.90 3.05
CA ALA A 64 8.74 3.66 4.45
C ALA A 64 8.07 4.88 5.10
N GLY A 65 8.64 6.07 4.91
CA GLY A 65 8.07 7.32 5.44
C GLY A 65 6.70 7.65 4.85
N PHE A 66 6.50 7.36 3.57
CA PHE A 66 5.20 7.52 2.91
C PHE A 66 4.18 6.48 3.37
N GLY A 67 4.62 5.24 3.58
CA GLY A 67 3.82 4.19 4.22
C GLY A 67 3.41 4.57 5.65
N LEU A 68 4.28 5.23 6.42
CA LEU A 68 3.91 5.80 7.72
C LEU A 68 2.81 6.84 7.59
N ALA A 69 2.93 7.79 6.66
CA ALA A 69 1.90 8.80 6.42
C ALA A 69 0.55 8.18 6.03
N TRP A 70 0.57 7.16 5.17
CA TRP A 70 -0.64 6.39 4.82
C TRP A 70 -1.23 5.66 6.02
N GLY A 71 -0.39 5.02 6.84
CA GLY A 71 -0.82 4.34 8.05
C GLY A 71 -1.44 5.29 9.07
N LEU A 72 -0.85 6.47 9.29
CA LEU A 72 -1.39 7.51 10.18
C LEU A 72 -2.73 8.05 9.67
N THR A 73 -2.81 8.32 8.37
CA THR A 73 -4.07 8.77 7.74
C THR A 73 -5.16 7.71 7.90
N SER A 74 -4.80 6.43 7.72
CA SER A 74 -5.72 5.30 7.89
C SER A 74 -6.18 5.13 9.35
N LEU A 75 -5.27 5.35 10.31
CA LEU A 75 -5.58 5.32 11.75
C LEU A 75 -6.54 6.45 12.11
N ILE A 76 -6.27 7.68 11.67
CA ILE A 76 -7.16 8.83 11.88
C ILE A 76 -8.55 8.53 11.33
N ARG A 77 -8.64 7.96 10.12
CA ARG A 77 -9.92 7.56 9.52
C ARG A 77 -10.65 6.47 10.31
N ALA A 78 -9.92 5.51 10.89
CA ALA A 78 -10.52 4.47 11.71
C ALA A 78 -11.18 5.02 12.99
N TYR A 79 -10.72 6.17 13.50
CA TYR A 79 -11.35 6.86 14.63
C TYR A 79 -12.41 7.88 14.20
N ALA A 80 -12.15 8.65 13.13
CA ALA A 80 -13.00 9.77 12.74
C ALA A 80 -14.19 9.39 11.83
N ALA A 81 -14.02 8.37 10.97
CA ALA A 81 -15.02 7.97 9.99
C ALA A 81 -14.85 6.47 9.62
N PRO A 82 -15.15 5.54 10.55
CA PRO A 82 -15.02 4.12 10.29
C PRO A 82 -16.05 3.65 9.25
N ASN A 83 -15.58 2.92 8.24
CA ASN A 83 -16.46 2.39 7.17
C ASN A 83 -17.15 1.08 7.56
N SER A 84 -16.67 0.36 8.58
CA SER A 84 -17.21 -0.93 9.04
C SER A 84 -16.67 -1.30 10.43
N LEU A 85 -17.32 -2.26 11.10
CA LEU A 85 -16.82 -2.86 12.35
C LEU A 85 -15.44 -3.52 12.18
N VAL A 86 -15.17 -4.09 11.00
CA VAL A 86 -13.86 -4.65 10.64
C VAL A 86 -12.79 -3.55 10.60
N THR A 87 -13.12 -2.39 10.03
CA THR A 87 -12.22 -1.21 10.00
C THR A 87 -11.88 -0.73 11.41
N ILE A 88 -12.86 -0.71 12.32
CA ILE A 88 -12.65 -0.34 13.72
C ILE A 88 -11.67 -1.33 14.39
N LEU A 89 -11.97 -2.62 14.33
CA LEU A 89 -11.18 -3.64 15.02
C LEU A 89 -9.76 -3.78 14.47
N LEU A 90 -9.58 -3.70 13.15
CA LEU A 90 -8.27 -3.88 12.53
C LEU A 90 -7.42 -2.61 12.57
N PHE A 91 -8.01 -1.45 12.29
CA PHE A 91 -7.22 -0.24 12.01
C PHE A 91 -7.20 0.78 13.15
N GLN A 92 -7.92 0.57 14.25
CA GLN A 92 -7.66 1.31 15.51
C GLN A 92 -6.44 0.78 16.25
N ASN A 93 -6.03 -0.47 16.03
CA ASN A 93 -4.78 -1.00 16.54
C ASN A 93 -3.60 -0.40 15.73
N PRO A 94 -2.74 0.43 16.35
CA PRO A 94 -1.69 1.14 15.63
C PRO A 94 -0.65 0.18 15.03
N VAL A 95 -0.44 -1.01 15.59
CA VAL A 95 0.52 -1.98 15.05
C VAL A 95 -0.02 -2.60 13.76
N ILE A 96 -1.26 -3.08 13.79
CA ILE A 96 -1.94 -3.66 12.61
C ILE A 96 -2.13 -2.58 11.53
N CYS A 97 -2.33 -1.32 11.91
CA CYS A 97 -2.51 -0.21 10.97
C CYS A 97 -1.20 0.32 10.39
N LEU A 98 -0.15 0.53 11.19
CA LEU A 98 1.07 1.18 10.72
C LEU A 98 2.05 0.18 10.11
N LEU A 99 2.34 -0.92 10.81
CA LEU A 99 3.44 -1.82 10.44
C LEU A 99 3.32 -2.38 9.01
N PRO A 100 2.16 -2.89 8.56
CA PRO A 100 2.00 -3.38 7.18
C PRO A 100 2.26 -2.30 6.12
N ARG A 101 1.84 -1.06 6.38
CA ARG A 101 1.91 0.06 5.42
C ARG A 101 3.34 0.55 5.24
N VAL A 102 4.07 0.67 6.35
CA VAL A 102 5.50 1.02 6.34
C VAL A 102 6.30 -0.03 5.60
N LEU A 103 6.06 -1.31 5.94
CA LEU A 103 6.78 -2.41 5.32
C LEU A 103 6.43 -2.55 3.83
N ALA A 104 5.18 -2.34 3.43
CA ALA A 104 4.79 -2.30 2.03
C ALA A 104 5.59 -1.27 1.23
N GLY A 105 5.66 -0.02 1.72
CA GLY A 105 6.43 1.04 1.06
C GLY A 105 7.94 0.79 1.08
N TYR A 106 8.47 0.26 2.18
CA TYR A 106 9.88 -0.10 2.31
C TYR A 106 10.28 -1.21 1.33
N LEU A 107 9.53 -2.31 1.31
CA LEU A 107 9.80 -3.48 0.48
C LEU A 107 9.67 -3.14 -1.01
N ALA A 108 8.65 -2.36 -1.39
CA ALA A 108 8.50 -1.85 -2.76
C ALA A 108 9.77 -1.10 -3.21
N GLY A 109 10.23 -0.16 -2.39
CA GLY A 109 11.44 0.60 -2.68
C GLY A 109 12.72 -0.24 -2.65
N LEU A 110 12.78 -1.33 -1.88
CA LEU A 110 13.91 -2.26 -1.88
C LEU A 110 13.96 -3.10 -3.15
N ILE A 111 12.82 -3.63 -3.60
CA ILE A 111 12.73 -4.51 -4.76
C ILE A 111 13.24 -3.82 -6.02
N ILE A 112 12.97 -2.51 -6.20
CA ILE A 112 13.40 -1.78 -7.40
C ILE A 112 14.91 -1.48 -7.45
N LEU A 113 15.62 -1.49 -6.31
CA LEU A 113 17.04 -1.14 -6.23
C LEU A 113 17.96 -1.98 -7.13
N PRO A 114 17.91 -3.34 -7.07
CA PRO A 114 18.75 -4.17 -7.93
C PRO A 114 18.47 -3.91 -9.41
N PHE A 115 17.21 -3.76 -9.81
CA PHE A 115 16.84 -3.49 -11.20
C PHE A 115 17.41 -2.14 -11.69
N LYS A 116 17.29 -1.08 -10.87
CA LYS A 116 17.88 0.23 -11.22
C LYS A 116 19.40 0.21 -11.33
N LYS A 117 20.08 -0.69 -10.62
CA LYS A 117 21.56 -0.80 -10.63
C LYS A 117 22.07 -1.72 -11.73
N GLN A 118 21.38 -2.84 -11.99
CA GLN A 118 21.89 -3.94 -12.81
C GLN A 118 21.34 -3.93 -14.23
N THR A 119 20.15 -3.35 -14.48
CA THR A 119 19.53 -3.40 -15.81
C THR A 119 19.74 -2.11 -16.58
N LYS A 120 20.40 -2.22 -17.75
CA LYS A 120 20.48 -1.14 -18.76
C LYS A 120 19.31 -1.15 -19.75
N THR A 121 18.46 -2.18 -19.68
CA THR A 121 17.39 -2.44 -20.63
C THR A 121 16.03 -2.05 -20.03
N ASP A 122 15.19 -1.40 -20.83
CA ASP A 122 13.85 -0.96 -20.41
C ASP A 122 12.97 -2.12 -19.90
N LYS A 123 13.10 -3.32 -20.51
CA LYS A 123 12.37 -4.53 -20.08
C LYS A 123 12.68 -4.96 -18.64
N GLY A 124 13.95 -4.91 -18.24
CA GLY A 124 14.36 -5.28 -16.88
C GLY A 124 13.85 -4.29 -15.84
N LEU A 125 13.85 -3.00 -16.18
CA LEU A 125 13.34 -1.96 -15.31
C LEU A 125 11.80 -2.04 -15.16
N ILE A 126 11.08 -2.36 -16.23
CA ILE A 126 9.63 -2.63 -16.21
C ILE A 126 9.33 -3.79 -15.26
N ALA A 127 10.07 -4.91 -15.35
CA ALA A 127 9.89 -6.03 -14.44
C ALA A 127 10.11 -5.64 -12.98
N GLY A 128 11.13 -4.81 -12.69
CA GLY A 128 11.35 -4.26 -11.36
C GLY A 128 10.19 -3.42 -10.83
N TYR A 129 9.57 -2.59 -11.68
CA TYR A 129 8.39 -1.81 -11.30
C TYR A 129 7.17 -2.69 -11.04
N THR A 130 6.94 -3.71 -11.88
CA THR A 130 5.87 -4.70 -11.67
C THR A 130 6.03 -5.43 -10.34
N LEU A 131 7.23 -5.95 -10.07
CA LEU A 131 7.52 -6.65 -8.82
C LEU A 131 7.36 -5.73 -7.62
N SER A 132 7.81 -4.48 -7.71
CA SER A 132 7.60 -3.50 -6.65
C SER A 132 6.12 -3.26 -6.35
N GLY A 133 5.28 -3.15 -7.39
CA GLY A 133 3.83 -2.99 -7.25
C GLY A 133 3.18 -4.19 -6.56
N LEU A 134 3.51 -5.41 -7.03
CA LEU A 134 3.04 -6.66 -6.45
C LEU A 134 3.45 -6.78 -4.98
N THR A 135 4.73 -6.56 -4.68
CA THR A 135 5.27 -6.66 -3.32
C THR A 135 4.59 -5.68 -2.36
N ALA A 136 4.33 -4.43 -2.77
CA ALA A 136 3.65 -3.46 -1.92
C ALA A 136 2.27 -3.97 -1.45
N SER A 137 1.45 -4.42 -2.40
CA SER A 137 0.08 -4.85 -2.12
C SER A 137 0.03 -6.18 -1.36
N ILE A 138 0.84 -7.16 -1.80
CA ILE A 138 0.93 -8.48 -1.15
C ILE A 138 1.45 -8.34 0.28
N ALA A 139 2.53 -7.58 0.49
CA ALA A 139 3.07 -7.36 1.82
C ALA A 139 2.05 -6.70 2.74
N ASN A 140 1.35 -5.66 2.27
CA ASN A 140 0.31 -5.01 3.05
C ASN A 140 -0.79 -6.01 3.47
N THR A 141 -1.37 -6.72 2.50
CA THR A 141 -2.48 -7.65 2.75
C THR A 141 -2.08 -8.79 3.68
N LEU A 142 -0.97 -9.47 3.38
CA LEU A 142 -0.51 -10.60 4.19
C LEU A 142 -0.16 -10.17 5.61
N LEU A 143 0.53 -9.03 5.78
CA LEU A 143 0.88 -8.54 7.11
C LEU A 143 -0.35 -8.11 7.90
N VAL A 144 -1.36 -7.49 7.26
CA VAL A 144 -2.64 -7.21 7.93
C VAL A 144 -3.28 -8.51 8.41
N ILE A 145 -3.39 -9.52 7.54
CA ILE A 145 -4.00 -10.81 7.88
C ILE A 145 -3.26 -11.50 9.02
N LEU A 146 -1.93 -11.61 8.92
CA LEU A 146 -1.09 -12.29 9.90
C LEU A 146 -1.08 -11.57 11.25
N LEU A 147 -0.89 -10.25 11.27
CA LEU A 147 -0.92 -9.49 12.52
C LEU A 147 -2.30 -9.55 13.16
N SER A 148 -3.38 -9.48 12.37
CA SER A 148 -4.74 -9.62 12.90
C SER A 148 -4.97 -11.00 13.50
N ALA A 149 -4.49 -12.07 12.85
CA ALA A 149 -4.59 -13.42 13.40
C ALA A 149 -3.82 -13.59 14.72
N VAL A 150 -2.65 -12.95 14.85
CA VAL A 150 -1.84 -12.99 16.09
C VAL A 150 -2.47 -12.15 17.21
N PHE A 151 -2.88 -10.91 16.92
CA PHE A 151 -3.44 -10.01 17.94
C PHE A 151 -4.79 -10.48 18.48
N TYR A 152 -5.60 -11.15 17.65
CA TYR A 152 -6.91 -11.68 18.03
C TYR A 152 -6.88 -13.18 18.31
N TRP A 153 -5.70 -13.78 18.48
CA TRP A 153 -5.55 -15.20 18.78
C TRP A 153 -6.29 -15.62 20.06
N ASN A 154 -6.23 -14.79 21.09
CA ASN A 154 -6.84 -15.05 22.39
C ASN A 154 -8.35 -14.75 22.45
N ASP A 155 -8.88 -13.97 21.50
CA ASP A 155 -10.30 -13.60 21.44
C ASP A 155 -10.78 -13.46 19.98
N PRO A 156 -10.86 -14.58 19.24
CA PRO A 156 -11.22 -14.57 17.83
C PRO A 156 -12.70 -14.21 17.63
N GLY A 157 -13.56 -14.38 18.64
CA GLY A 157 -15.00 -14.13 18.57
C GLY A 157 -15.35 -12.68 18.24
N LYS A 158 -14.54 -11.71 18.69
CA LYS A 158 -14.72 -10.29 18.36
C LYS A 158 -14.58 -10.01 16.87
N LEU A 159 -13.54 -10.56 16.24
CA LEU A 159 -13.30 -10.38 14.80
C LEU A 159 -14.24 -11.23 13.95
N LEU A 160 -14.53 -12.47 14.35
CA LEU A 160 -15.51 -13.32 13.64
C LEU A 160 -16.89 -12.68 13.65
N GLY A 161 -17.31 -12.10 14.78
CA GLY A 161 -18.60 -11.41 14.89
C GLY A 161 -18.68 -10.17 14.02
N ALA A 162 -17.63 -9.36 13.97
CA ALA A 162 -17.57 -8.20 13.08
C ALA A 162 -17.55 -8.57 11.58
N LEU A 163 -17.09 -9.77 11.25
CA LEU A 163 -17.12 -10.33 9.89
C LEU A 163 -18.43 -11.07 9.57
N GLY A 164 -19.42 -11.08 10.49
CA GLY A 164 -20.69 -11.76 10.30
C GLY A 164 -20.60 -13.29 10.36
N GLN A 165 -19.52 -13.83 10.92
CA GLN A 165 -19.24 -15.26 11.00
C GLN A 165 -19.25 -15.80 12.45
N SER A 166 -20.12 -15.26 13.30
CA SER A 166 -20.23 -15.53 14.75
C SER A 166 -20.48 -16.99 15.17
N GLY A 167 -20.48 -17.95 14.25
CA GLY A 167 -20.64 -19.39 14.52
C GLY A 167 -19.80 -20.29 13.60
N SER A 168 -18.80 -19.73 12.92
CA SER A 168 -17.98 -20.48 11.98
C SER A 168 -16.93 -21.32 12.74
N SER A 169 -16.94 -22.64 12.56
CA SER A 169 -15.90 -23.55 13.10
C SER A 169 -14.53 -23.39 12.41
N LYS A 170 -14.42 -22.45 11.46
CA LYS A 170 -13.20 -22.18 10.71
C LYS A 170 -12.25 -21.33 11.55
N SER A 171 -10.95 -21.62 11.44
CA SER A 171 -9.91 -20.81 12.05
C SER A 171 -10.03 -19.34 11.61
N LEU A 172 -9.82 -18.41 12.54
CA LEU A 172 -9.78 -16.96 12.29
C LEU A 172 -8.92 -16.61 11.07
N LEU A 173 -7.78 -17.30 10.91
CA LEU A 173 -6.87 -17.08 9.79
C LEU A 173 -7.54 -17.40 8.45
N ILE A 174 -8.30 -18.51 8.35
CA ILE A 174 -9.01 -18.89 7.13
C ILE A 174 -10.10 -17.86 6.81
N VAL A 175 -10.82 -17.40 7.82
CA VAL A 175 -11.86 -16.37 7.66
C VAL A 175 -11.23 -15.07 7.13
N LEU A 176 -10.13 -14.60 7.73
CA LEU A 176 -9.42 -13.41 7.29
C LEU A 176 -8.84 -13.55 5.87
N LEU A 177 -8.27 -14.72 5.54
CA LEU A 177 -7.79 -15.02 4.18
C LEU A 177 -8.93 -14.94 3.16
N THR A 178 -10.10 -15.49 3.48
CA THR A 178 -11.25 -15.42 2.55
C THR A 178 -11.82 -14.00 2.44
N ALA A 179 -11.89 -13.26 3.54
CA ALA A 179 -12.49 -11.92 3.56
C ALA A 179 -11.59 -10.84 2.95
N LEU A 180 -10.28 -10.90 3.21
CA LEU A 180 -9.33 -9.86 2.79
C LEU A 180 -8.44 -10.30 1.62
N GLY A 181 -8.22 -11.61 1.47
CA GLY A 181 -7.32 -12.15 0.44
C GLY A 181 -7.86 -11.98 -0.98
N ALA A 182 -9.18 -12.02 -1.19
CA ALA A 182 -9.78 -11.76 -2.49
C ALA A 182 -9.50 -10.31 -2.95
N SER A 183 -9.75 -9.32 -2.09
CA SER A 183 -9.43 -7.92 -2.36
C SER A 183 -7.94 -7.71 -2.59
N GLY A 184 -7.10 -8.26 -1.70
CA GLY A 184 -5.65 -8.09 -1.79
C GLY A 184 -5.03 -8.73 -3.03
N THR A 185 -5.60 -9.83 -3.54
CA THR A 185 -5.15 -10.45 -4.80
C THR A 185 -5.43 -9.53 -5.98
N VAL A 186 -6.64 -8.94 -6.03
CA VAL A 186 -7.01 -8.02 -7.10
C VAL A 186 -6.19 -6.72 -7.01
N GLU A 187 -6.00 -6.19 -5.80
CA GLU A 187 -5.12 -5.03 -5.57
C GLU A 187 -3.68 -5.30 -6.02
N ALA A 188 -3.15 -6.50 -5.76
CA ALA A 188 -1.80 -6.88 -6.17
C ALA A 188 -1.66 -6.97 -7.69
N LEU A 189 -2.62 -7.58 -8.38
CA LEU A 189 -2.61 -7.63 -9.84
C LEU A 189 -2.70 -6.21 -10.43
N PHE A 190 -3.60 -5.39 -9.89
CA PHE A 190 -3.75 -4.00 -10.32
C PHE A 190 -2.46 -3.20 -10.10
N SER A 191 -1.89 -3.25 -8.90
CA SER A 191 -0.63 -2.54 -8.60
C SER A 191 0.53 -3.06 -9.44
N GLY A 192 0.63 -4.37 -9.68
CA GLY A 192 1.66 -4.97 -10.52
C GLY A 192 1.60 -4.52 -11.98
N ILE A 193 0.40 -4.37 -12.54
CA ILE A 193 0.21 -3.94 -13.93
C ILE A 193 0.40 -2.42 -14.06
N VAL A 194 -0.14 -1.64 -13.13
CA VAL A 194 -0.18 -0.17 -13.27
C VAL A 194 1.11 0.50 -12.82
N THR A 195 1.83 -0.06 -11.84
CA THR A 195 3.12 0.50 -11.37
C THR A 195 4.12 0.72 -12.52
N PRO A 196 4.42 -0.23 -13.43
CA PRO A 196 5.33 0.02 -14.54
C PRO A 196 4.82 1.08 -15.52
N ILE A 197 3.52 1.13 -15.79
CA ILE A 197 2.90 2.10 -16.71
C ILE A 197 3.11 3.53 -16.22
N VAL A 198 3.05 3.75 -14.91
CA VAL A 198 3.20 5.08 -14.30
C VAL A 198 4.67 5.38 -13.95
N ALA A 199 5.37 4.45 -13.30
CA ALA A 199 6.70 4.66 -12.76
C ALA A 199 7.78 4.75 -13.85
N ALA A 200 7.65 4.01 -14.96
CA ALA A 200 8.62 4.05 -16.05
C ALA A 200 8.73 5.44 -16.71
N PRO A 201 7.65 6.04 -17.27
CA PRO A 201 7.74 7.35 -17.90
C PRO A 201 8.14 8.45 -16.91
N LEU A 202 7.64 8.37 -15.67
CA LEU A 202 7.93 9.35 -14.64
C LEU A 202 9.41 9.32 -14.22
N SER A 203 9.97 8.11 -14.00
CA SER A 203 11.38 7.95 -13.67
C SER A 203 12.32 8.44 -14.79
N HIS A 204 11.94 8.23 -16.05
CA HIS A 204 12.72 8.67 -17.19
C HIS A 204 12.69 10.19 -17.35
N ARG A 205 11.53 10.84 -17.13
CA ARG A 205 11.42 12.31 -17.12
C ARG A 205 12.22 12.96 -15.99
N LEU A 206 12.23 12.35 -14.80
CA LEU A 206 12.97 12.87 -13.65
C LEU A 206 14.50 12.76 -13.79
N LYS A 207 15.01 11.76 -14.52
CA LYS A 207 16.45 11.60 -14.80
C LYS A 207 17.00 12.58 -15.85
N ARG A 208 16.15 13.13 -16.72
CA ARG A 208 16.55 14.06 -17.80
C ARG A 208 16.74 15.53 -17.34
N ARG A 209 16.62 15.83 -16.05
CA ARG A 209 16.70 17.20 -15.49
C ARG A 209 17.85 17.35 -14.51
#